data_AF-A0A6A6QU60-F1
#
_entry.id   AF-A0A6A6QU60-F1
#
_cell.length_a   1.000
_cell.length_b   1.000
_cell.length_c   1.000
_cell.angle_alpha   90.00
_cell.angle_beta   90.00
_cell.angle_gamma   90.00
#
_symmetry.space_group_name_H-M   'P 1'
#
loop_
_entity.id
_entity.type
_entity.pdbx_description
1 polymer ?
#
loop_
_entity_poly.entity_id
_entity_poly.type
_entity_poly.pdbx_seq_one_letter_code
_entity_poly.pdbx_strand_id
1 'polypeptide(L)'
;MRESIEKSARHLYGLVHARYIVTTRGLAKMLEKYKKGDFGKCPRVMCDQQPLLPMGQSDVSNTSPVKLFCAKCEDLYNPKSSRHASIDGAYFGTSFHNILFQVYPAFIPPKTQRRYEPRVFGFKVHAAAALGRWQAEQRESMKDRLKQARVETGFEEEDEELESEEDVDDEMDAGPEGFEHGAVPQQ
;
A
#
# COMPACT_ATOMS: atom_id res chain seq x y z
N MET A 1 18.91 36.41 15.26
CA MET A 1 17.75 36.60 16.19
C MET A 1 16.41 36.40 15.49
N ARG A 2 16.14 37.01 14.33
CA ARG A 2 14.88 36.82 13.59
C ARG A 2 14.67 35.37 13.10
N GLU A 3 15.70 34.79 12.49
CA GLU A 3 15.65 33.41 11.96
C GLU A 3 15.36 32.35 13.02
N SER A 4 15.95 32.50 14.23
CA SER A 4 15.68 31.59 15.34
C SER A 4 14.24 31.68 15.83
N ILE A 5 13.64 32.88 15.84
CA ILE A 5 12.24 33.07 16.18
C ILE A 5 11.34 32.41 15.12
N GLU A 6 11.65 32.60 13.83
CA GLU A 6 10.90 31.99 12.74
C GLU A 6 10.97 30.45 12.76
N LYS A 7 12.14 29.88 13.06
CA LYS A 7 12.32 28.43 13.23
C LYS A 7 11.49 27.90 14.40
N SER A 8 11.55 28.55 15.55
CA SER A 8 10.78 28.18 16.74
C SER A 8 9.27 28.33 16.51
N ALA A 9 8.83 29.38 15.83
CA ALA A 9 7.42 29.59 15.49
C ALA A 9 6.89 28.49 14.56
N ARG A 10 7.65 28.09 13.55
CA ARG A 10 7.30 26.97 12.65
C ARG A 10 7.19 25.65 13.42
N HIS A 11 8.13 25.40 14.34
CA HIS A 11 8.12 24.21 15.18
C HIS A 11 6.88 24.16 16.09
N LEU A 12 6.60 25.26 16.79
CA LEU A 12 5.42 25.38 17.65
C LEU A 12 4.12 25.20 16.87
N TYR A 13 4.01 25.82 15.68
CA TYR A 13 2.85 25.65 14.81
C TYR A 13 2.64 24.18 14.44
N GLY A 14 3.71 23.46 14.10
CA GLY A 14 3.65 22.04 13.78
C GLY A 14 3.13 21.19 14.94
N LEU A 15 3.60 21.44 16.16
CA LEU A 15 3.12 20.73 17.36
C LEU A 15 1.65 21.02 17.67
N VAL A 16 1.22 22.27 17.50
CA VAL A 16 -0.20 22.65 17.64
C VAL A 16 -1.04 22.03 16.52
N HIS A 17 -0.51 21.96 15.30
CA HIS A 17 -1.17 21.37 14.15
C HIS A 17 -1.50 19.89 14.38
N ALA A 18 -0.57 19.10 14.93
CA ALA A 18 -0.80 17.69 15.26
C ALA A 18 -2.02 17.50 16.18
N ARG A 19 -2.17 18.36 17.19
CA ARG A 19 -3.32 18.34 18.10
C ARG A 19 -4.60 18.87 17.45
N TYR A 20 -4.48 19.85 16.56
CA TYR A 20 -5.62 20.45 15.89
C TYR A 20 -6.29 19.49 14.91
N ILE A 21 -5.51 18.76 14.10
CA ILE A 21 -6.05 17.93 13.02
C ILE A 21 -6.84 16.70 13.50
N VAL A 22 -6.73 16.32 14.77
CA VAL A 22 -7.54 15.27 15.39
C VAL A 22 -8.86 15.79 16.01
N THR A 23 -9.06 17.12 16.07
CA THR A 23 -10.34 17.70 16.48
C THR A 23 -11.38 17.62 15.36
N THR A 24 -12.68 17.65 15.67
CA THR A 24 -13.76 17.63 14.67
C THR A 24 -13.59 18.70 13.58
N ARG A 25 -13.20 19.92 13.97
CA ARG A 25 -12.95 21.03 13.03
C ARG A 25 -11.72 20.79 12.17
N GLY A 26 -10.65 20.23 12.75
CA GLY A 26 -9.42 19.91 12.04
C GLY A 26 -9.62 18.78 11.03
N LEU A 27 -10.29 17.70 11.46
CA LEU A 27 -10.65 16.57 10.61
C LEU A 27 -11.45 17.01 9.38
N ALA A 28 -12.49 17.83 9.57
CA ALA A 28 -13.28 18.35 8.44
C ALA A 28 -12.42 19.11 7.42
N LYS A 29 -11.48 19.95 7.88
CA LYS A 29 -10.56 20.67 6.99
C LYS A 29 -9.60 19.73 6.26
N MET A 30 -9.07 18.72 6.95
CA MET A 30 -8.16 17.76 6.36
C MET A 30 -8.87 16.81 5.38
N LEU A 31 -10.14 16.49 5.64
CA LEU A 31 -10.98 15.72 4.73
C LEU A 31 -11.21 16.47 3.40
N GLU A 32 -11.48 17.77 3.46
CA GLU A 32 -11.61 18.59 2.24
C GLU A 32 -10.32 18.62 1.41
N LYS A 33 -9.16 18.62 2.07
CA LYS A 33 -7.86 18.49 1.40
C LYS A 33 -7.63 17.10 0.82
N TYR A 34 -8.07 16.06 1.54
CA TYR A 34 -7.99 14.67 1.10
C TYR A 34 -8.81 14.43 -0.16
N LYS A 35 -10.06 14.91 -0.20
CA LYS A 35 -10.93 14.82 -1.39
C LYS A 35 -10.32 15.47 -2.63
N LYS A 36 -9.60 16.59 -2.44
CA LYS A 36 -8.90 17.30 -3.52
C LYS A 36 -7.59 16.63 -3.95
N GLY A 37 -7.10 15.66 -3.17
CA GLY A 37 -5.80 15.02 -3.42
C GLY A 37 -4.60 15.90 -3.11
N ASP A 38 -4.74 16.92 -2.23
CA ASP A 38 -3.68 17.87 -1.89
C ASP A 38 -2.40 17.19 -1.36
N PHE A 39 -2.56 16.04 -0.68
CA PHE A 39 -1.46 15.28 -0.08
C PHE A 39 -0.73 14.37 -1.07
N GLY A 40 -1.23 14.29 -2.31
CA GLY A 40 -0.74 13.39 -3.33
C GLY A 40 -1.51 12.07 -3.41
N LYS A 41 -0.99 11.19 -4.26
CA LYS A 41 -1.64 9.95 -4.70
C LYS A 41 -0.69 8.78 -4.51
N CYS A 42 -1.24 7.60 -4.23
CA CYS A 42 -0.48 6.39 -4.00
C CYS A 42 0.44 6.08 -5.20
N PRO A 43 1.73 5.78 -4.97
CA PRO A 43 2.65 5.41 -6.04
C PRO A 43 2.44 3.97 -6.54
N ARG A 44 1.74 3.13 -5.78
CA ARG A 44 1.42 1.75 -6.19
C ARG A 44 0.42 1.80 -7.34
N VAL A 45 0.79 1.20 -8.48
CA VAL A 45 -0.04 1.18 -9.70
C VAL A 45 -1.41 0.56 -9.43
N MET A 46 -1.45 -0.56 -8.71
CA MET A 46 -2.69 -1.28 -8.35
C MET A 46 -3.59 -0.52 -7.36
N CYS A 47 -3.21 0.68 -6.91
CA CYS A 47 -4.04 1.52 -6.06
C CYS A 47 -4.80 2.60 -6.83
N ASP A 48 -4.74 2.62 -8.17
CA ASP A 48 -5.52 3.51 -9.04
C ASP A 48 -5.45 4.99 -8.64
N GLN A 49 -4.26 5.45 -8.26
CA GLN A 49 -4.02 6.82 -7.82
C GLN A 49 -4.84 7.25 -6.59
N GLN A 50 -5.13 6.32 -5.67
CA GLN A 50 -5.79 6.61 -4.38
C GLN A 50 -5.16 7.81 -3.66
N PRO A 51 -5.96 8.82 -3.24
CA PRO A 51 -5.48 9.91 -2.40
C PRO A 51 -4.83 9.42 -1.09
N LEU A 52 -3.79 10.12 -0.66
CA LEU A 52 -3.03 9.78 0.54
C LEU A 52 -3.35 10.70 1.71
N LEU A 53 -2.99 10.29 2.92
CA LEU A 53 -3.04 11.13 4.12
C LEU A 53 -1.65 11.27 4.74
N PRO A 54 -1.27 12.47 5.23
CA PRO A 54 -0.01 12.65 5.92
C PRO A 54 -0.06 12.02 7.32
N MET A 55 1.06 11.45 7.77
CA MET A 55 1.23 10.94 9.13
C MET A 55 2.70 10.96 9.55
N GLY A 56 2.97 10.88 10.85
CA GLY A 56 4.32 10.74 11.42
C GLY A 56 4.54 9.38 12.05
N GLN A 57 5.70 8.75 11.81
CA GLN A 57 6.02 7.44 12.42
C GLN A 57 6.25 7.53 13.94
N SER A 58 6.48 8.75 14.44
CA SER A 58 6.64 9.06 15.86
C SER A 58 5.97 10.40 16.15
N ASP A 59 5.44 10.55 17.36
CA ASP A 59 4.94 11.82 17.90
C ASP A 59 6.08 12.66 18.53
N VAL A 60 7.30 12.11 18.56
CA VAL A 60 8.51 12.82 19.03
C VAL A 60 9.16 13.56 17.87
N SER A 61 9.29 14.88 18.02
CA SER A 61 9.92 15.78 17.05
C SER A 61 11.35 15.36 16.68
N ASN A 62 11.76 15.67 15.45
CA ASN A 62 13.06 15.40 14.84
C ASN A 62 13.43 13.91 14.76
N THR A 63 12.47 12.99 14.93
CA THR A 63 12.72 11.55 14.77
C THR A 63 12.69 11.14 13.31
N SER A 64 11.62 11.50 12.61
CA SER A 64 11.38 11.07 11.23
C SER A 64 10.57 12.13 10.48
N PRO A 65 10.83 12.33 9.17
CA PRO A 65 9.99 13.20 8.36
C PRO A 65 8.60 12.60 8.16
N VAL A 66 7.67 13.44 7.70
CA VAL A 66 6.30 13.04 7.37
C VAL A 66 6.28 11.95 6.31
N LYS A 67 5.39 10.97 6.51
CA LYS A 67 5.06 9.89 5.57
C LYS A 67 3.63 10.06 5.09
N LEU A 68 3.30 9.36 4.01
CA LEU A 68 1.98 9.37 3.41
C LEU A 68 1.38 7.98 3.51
N PHE A 69 0.24 7.87 4.19
CA PHE A 69 -0.52 6.64 4.35
C PHE A 69 -1.53 6.49 3.21
N CYS A 70 -1.61 5.30 2.61
CA CYS A 70 -2.63 4.94 1.63
C CYS A 70 -3.71 4.09 2.27
N ALA A 71 -4.96 4.54 2.22
CA ALA A 71 -6.08 3.78 2.75
C ALA A 71 -6.46 2.55 1.90
N LYS A 72 -6.03 2.45 0.64
CA LYS A 72 -6.36 1.32 -0.24
C LYS A 72 -5.42 0.12 -0.06
N CYS A 73 -4.10 0.36 0.06
CA CYS A 73 -3.12 -0.70 0.29
C CYS A 73 -2.52 -0.74 1.70
N GLU A 74 -2.94 0.17 2.58
CA GLU A 74 -2.56 0.20 4.00
C GLU A 74 -1.06 0.28 4.27
N ASP A 75 -0.35 0.98 3.39
CA ASP A 75 1.11 1.09 3.43
C ASP A 75 1.57 2.55 3.43
N LEU A 76 2.82 2.75 3.84
CA LEU A 76 3.46 4.04 4.04
C LEU A 76 4.41 4.38 2.89
N TYR A 77 4.29 5.62 2.41
CA TYR A 77 5.07 6.13 1.30
C TYR A 77 5.83 7.40 1.67
N ASN A 78 6.96 7.61 1.00
CA ASN A 78 7.68 8.86 1.07
C ASN A 78 7.00 9.92 0.18
N PRO A 79 6.89 11.18 0.63
CA PRO A 79 6.47 12.28 -0.25
C PRO A 79 7.39 12.40 -1.48
N LYS A 80 6.82 12.56 -2.67
CA LYS A 80 7.59 12.68 -3.92
C LYS A 80 8.48 13.93 -3.97
N SER A 81 8.01 15.03 -3.38
CA SER A 81 8.74 16.31 -3.37
C SER A 81 9.68 16.40 -2.17
N SER A 82 10.95 16.75 -2.43
CA SER A 82 11.96 16.99 -1.40
C SER A 82 11.56 18.08 -0.40
N ARG A 83 10.73 19.06 -0.82
CA ARG A 83 10.16 20.09 0.06
C ARG A 83 9.31 19.50 1.18
N HIS A 84 8.55 18.45 0.89
CA HIS A 84 7.68 17.82 1.88
C HIS A 84 8.44 16.79 2.72
N ALA A 85 9.51 16.20 2.16
CA ALA A 85 10.38 15.26 2.87
C ALA A 85 11.20 15.91 4.00
N SER A 86 11.29 17.24 4.08
CA SER A 86 11.94 17.96 5.19
C SER A 86 10.99 18.36 6.32
N ILE A 87 9.68 18.10 6.18
CA ILE A 87 8.69 18.41 7.21
C ILE A 87 8.68 17.29 8.24
N ASP A 88 8.71 17.64 9.52
CA ASP A 88 8.67 16.69 10.64
C ASP A 88 7.31 15.96 10.68
N GLY A 89 7.37 14.63 10.80
CA GLY A 89 6.18 13.79 10.90
C GLY A 89 5.39 14.02 12.19
N ALA A 90 6.06 14.44 13.27
CA ALA A 90 5.43 14.72 14.55
C ALA A 90 4.37 15.84 14.46
N TYR A 91 4.43 16.68 13.42
CA TYR A 91 3.43 17.74 13.18
C TYR A 91 2.09 17.22 12.66
N PHE A 92 2.02 15.96 12.26
CA PHE A 92 0.79 15.25 11.87
C PHE A 92 0.44 14.16 12.88
N GLY A 93 1.45 13.61 13.54
CA GLY A 93 1.31 12.57 14.55
C GLY A 93 1.02 11.19 13.95
N THR A 94 1.03 10.19 14.83
CA THR A 94 0.88 8.77 14.48
C THR A 94 -0.56 8.37 14.21
N SER A 95 -1.53 9.08 14.81
CA SER A 95 -2.92 8.61 14.90
C SER A 95 -3.90 9.28 13.94
N PHE A 96 -3.55 10.43 13.34
CA PHE A 96 -4.48 11.26 12.58
C PHE A 96 -5.20 10.51 11.44
N HIS A 97 -4.47 9.72 10.65
CA HIS A 97 -5.05 8.99 9.51
C HIS A 97 -6.10 7.97 9.96
N ASN A 98 -5.84 7.24 11.06
CA ASN A 98 -6.78 6.26 11.62
C ASN A 98 -8.02 6.93 12.21
N ILE A 99 -7.83 8.02 12.97
CA ILE A 99 -8.95 8.78 13.57
C ILE A 99 -9.86 9.35 12.47
N LEU A 100 -9.29 9.84 11.36
CA LEU A 100 -10.08 10.37 10.26
C LEU A 100 -11.02 9.32 9.67
N PHE A 101 -10.54 8.08 9.44
CA PHE A 101 -11.39 7.01 8.93
C PHE A 101 -12.35 6.44 9.97
N GLN A 102 -12.02 6.51 11.26
CA GLN A 102 -12.96 6.16 12.33
C GLN A 102 -14.15 7.13 12.37
N VAL A 103 -13.92 8.43 12.16
CA VAL A 103 -15.00 9.44 12.12
C VAL A 103 -15.73 9.43 10.77
N TYR A 104 -15.04 9.13 9.67
CA TYR A 104 -15.58 9.14 8.31
C TYR A 104 -15.39 7.79 7.60
N PRO A 105 -16.07 6.71 8.04
CA PRO A 105 -15.87 5.37 7.49
C PRO A 105 -16.25 5.25 6.02
N ALA A 106 -17.17 6.10 5.53
CA ALA A 106 -17.57 6.14 4.12
C ALA A 106 -16.43 6.51 3.14
N PHE A 107 -15.29 6.99 3.64
CA PHE A 107 -14.11 7.33 2.84
C PHE A 107 -13.03 6.25 2.85
N ILE A 108 -13.28 5.12 3.52
CA ILE A 108 -12.40 3.95 3.44
C ILE A 108 -12.62 3.32 2.06
N PRO A 109 -11.61 3.32 1.17
CA PRO A 109 -11.75 2.68 -0.13
C PRO A 109 -11.85 1.17 0.05
N PRO A 110 -12.55 0.48 -0.86
CA PRO A 110 -12.55 -0.97 -0.88
C PRO A 110 -11.11 -1.47 -1.09
N LYS A 111 -10.74 -2.51 -0.35
CA LYS A 111 -9.38 -3.02 -0.35
C LYS A 111 -9.17 -3.88 -1.58
N THR A 112 -8.06 -3.71 -2.27
CA THR A 112 -7.74 -4.52 -3.44
C THR A 112 -6.67 -5.55 -3.12
N GLN A 113 -6.89 -6.78 -3.58
CA GLN A 113 -5.94 -7.88 -3.45
C GLN A 113 -5.05 -8.03 -4.68
N ARG A 114 -5.37 -7.29 -5.75
CA ARG A 114 -4.66 -7.33 -7.01
C ARG A 114 -3.18 -6.98 -6.80
N ARG A 115 -2.30 -7.83 -7.35
CA ARG A 115 -0.84 -7.68 -7.33
C ARG A 115 -0.32 -7.67 -8.75
N TYR A 116 0.81 -7.02 -8.95
CA TYR A 116 1.51 -7.12 -10.24
C TYR A 116 2.01 -8.55 -10.42
N GLU A 117 1.65 -9.15 -11.56
CA GLU A 117 2.10 -10.48 -11.95
C GLU A 117 3.17 -10.36 -13.05
N PRO A 118 4.42 -10.77 -12.79
CA PRO A 118 5.48 -10.67 -13.78
C PRO A 118 5.30 -11.74 -14.88
N ARG A 119 5.21 -11.28 -16.14
CA ARG A 119 5.07 -12.12 -17.33
C ARG A 119 6.17 -11.84 -18.36
N VAL A 120 6.64 -12.89 -19.03
CA VAL A 120 7.62 -12.86 -20.12
C VAL A 120 6.99 -13.51 -21.34
N PHE A 121 6.80 -12.74 -22.43
CA PHE A 121 6.04 -13.18 -23.61
C PHE A 121 4.62 -13.72 -23.32
N GLY A 122 3.96 -13.21 -22.27
CA GLY A 122 2.65 -13.67 -21.82
C GLY A 122 2.68 -14.77 -20.76
N PHE A 123 3.82 -15.48 -20.62
CA PHE A 123 3.98 -16.56 -19.66
C PHE A 123 4.41 -16.05 -18.28
N LYS A 124 3.82 -16.60 -17.21
CA LYS A 124 4.23 -16.30 -15.83
C LYS A 124 5.65 -16.80 -15.57
N VAL A 125 6.45 -16.02 -14.85
CA VAL A 125 7.83 -16.42 -14.50
C VAL A 125 7.80 -17.56 -13.48
N HIS A 126 8.37 -18.74 -13.78
CA HIS A 126 8.26 -19.97 -12.96
C HIS A 126 8.44 -19.77 -11.44
N ALA A 127 9.52 -19.11 -11.01
CA ALA A 127 9.77 -18.88 -9.58
C ALA A 127 8.76 -17.90 -8.95
N ALA A 128 8.42 -16.82 -9.66
CA ALA A 128 7.43 -15.85 -9.19
C ALA A 128 6.01 -16.42 -9.21
N ALA A 129 5.70 -17.29 -10.17
CA ALA A 129 4.44 -18.01 -10.29
C ALA A 129 4.26 -19.00 -9.14
N ALA A 130 5.29 -19.78 -8.81
CA ALA A 130 5.25 -20.69 -7.66
C ALA A 130 5.02 -19.93 -6.34
N LEU A 131 5.76 -18.83 -6.12
CA LEU A 131 5.55 -17.97 -4.94
C LEU A 131 4.17 -17.31 -4.95
N GLY A 132 3.71 -16.84 -6.11
CA GLY A 132 2.42 -16.19 -6.30
C GLY A 132 1.26 -17.12 -5.94
N ARG A 133 1.29 -18.36 -6.44
CA ARG A 133 0.31 -19.41 -6.10
C ARG A 133 0.29 -19.70 -4.60
N TRP A 134 1.45 -19.91 -3.98
CA TRP A 134 1.53 -20.13 -2.53
C TRP A 134 0.98 -18.94 -1.72
N GLN A 135 1.31 -17.70 -2.11
CA GLN A 135 0.78 -16.50 -1.45
C GLN A 135 -0.72 -16.30 -1.65
N ALA A 136 -1.28 -16.76 -2.77
CA ALA A 136 -2.72 -16.74 -3.03
C ALA A 136 -3.43 -17.78 -2.16
N GLU A 137 -2.91 -19.01 -2.09
CA GLU A 137 -3.45 -20.07 -1.24
C GLU A 137 -3.48 -19.68 0.25
N GLN A 138 -2.38 -19.13 0.77
CA GLN A 138 -2.34 -18.63 2.15
C GLN A 138 -3.34 -17.48 2.39
N ARG A 139 -3.60 -16.67 1.36
CA ARG A 139 -4.57 -15.58 1.45
C ARG A 139 -5.99 -16.12 1.51
N GLU A 140 -6.36 -17.06 0.64
CA GLU A 140 -7.69 -17.70 0.67
C GLU A 140 -7.95 -18.39 2.00
N SER A 141 -6.99 -19.17 2.50
CA SER A 141 -7.10 -19.80 3.83
C SER A 141 -7.35 -18.77 4.94
N MET A 142 -6.67 -17.63 4.88
CA MET A 142 -6.87 -16.53 5.83
C MET A 142 -8.24 -15.84 5.66
N LYS A 143 -8.74 -15.68 4.43
CA LYS A 143 -10.08 -15.15 4.18
C LYS A 143 -11.15 -16.05 4.76
N ASP A 144 -11.04 -17.36 4.53
CA ASP A 144 -12.01 -18.34 5.03
C ASP A 144 -12.04 -18.34 6.57
N ARG A 145 -10.86 -18.23 7.20
CA ARG A 145 -10.77 -18.06 8.65
C ARG A 145 -11.48 -16.79 9.15
N LEU A 146 -11.32 -15.66 8.45
CA LEU A 146 -12.00 -14.41 8.79
C LEU A 146 -13.51 -14.49 8.56
N LYS A 147 -13.96 -15.11 7.46
CA LYS A 147 -15.38 -15.38 7.17
C LYS A 147 -16.00 -16.25 8.27
N GLN A 148 -15.31 -17.31 8.70
CA GLN A 148 -15.77 -18.17 9.79
C GLN A 148 -15.87 -17.43 11.13
N ALA A 149 -14.94 -16.50 11.38
CA ALA A 149 -14.97 -15.61 12.54
C ALA A 149 -15.98 -14.45 12.42
N ARG A 150 -16.72 -14.35 11.30
CA ARG A 150 -17.69 -13.28 10.98
C ARG A 150 -17.07 -11.87 11.01
N VAL A 151 -15.82 -11.76 10.57
CA VAL A 151 -15.14 -10.46 10.43
C VAL A 151 -15.33 -9.96 9.00
N GLU A 152 -15.95 -8.79 8.85
CA GLU A 152 -16.07 -8.11 7.57
C GLU A 152 -14.70 -7.61 7.11
N THR A 153 -14.25 -8.06 5.93
CA THR A 153 -12.88 -7.79 5.45
C THR A 153 -12.80 -6.59 4.49
N GLY A 154 -13.91 -6.18 3.87
CA GLY A 154 -13.99 -5.02 2.99
C GLY A 154 -13.14 -5.11 1.72
N PHE A 155 -12.72 -6.31 1.31
CA PHE A 155 -12.04 -6.52 0.04
C PHE A 155 -13.02 -6.53 -1.12
N GLU A 156 -12.60 -6.01 -2.28
CA GLU A 156 -13.30 -6.21 -3.55
C GLU A 156 -13.32 -7.71 -3.87
N GLU A 157 -14.48 -8.21 -4.30
CA GLU A 157 -14.59 -9.56 -4.88
C GLU A 157 -13.75 -9.57 -6.17
N GLU A 158 -12.87 -10.55 -6.32
CA GLU A 158 -12.09 -10.71 -7.54
C GLU A 158 -13.00 -11.35 -8.60
N ASP A 159 -13.10 -10.75 -9.79
CA ASP A 159 -13.91 -11.29 -10.89
C ASP A 159 -13.37 -12.69 -11.26
N GLU A 160 -14.13 -13.75 -10.94
CA GLU A 160 -13.77 -15.16 -11.19
C GLU A 160 -13.51 -15.47 -12.68
N GLU A 161 -13.95 -14.60 -13.59
CA GLU A 161 -13.78 -14.77 -15.03
C GLU A 161 -12.32 -14.75 -15.49
N LEU A 162 -11.41 -14.08 -14.78
CA LEU A 162 -9.99 -13.99 -15.16
C LEU A 162 -9.18 -15.27 -14.89
N GLU A 163 -9.68 -16.19 -14.04
CA GLU A 163 -9.02 -17.47 -13.78
C GLU A 163 -9.33 -18.52 -14.86
N SER A 164 -10.49 -18.40 -15.52
CA SER A 164 -10.98 -19.39 -16.49
C SER A 164 -10.20 -19.46 -17.81
N GLU A 165 -9.36 -18.47 -18.14
CA GLU A 165 -8.57 -18.45 -19.38
C GLU A 165 -7.24 -19.21 -19.28
N GLU A 166 -6.83 -19.68 -18.08
CA GLU A 166 -5.51 -20.30 -17.86
C GLU A 166 -5.52 -21.83 -17.69
N ASP A 167 -6.69 -22.50 -17.66
CA ASP A 167 -6.82 -23.94 -17.42
C ASP A 167 -6.75 -24.83 -18.69
N VAL A 168 -6.37 -24.26 -19.84
CA VAL A 168 -6.17 -25.01 -21.08
C VAL A 168 -4.67 -25.16 -21.29
N ASP A 169 -4.03 -26.22 -20.76
CA ASP A 169 -2.77 -26.81 -21.30
C ASP A 169 -2.15 -27.93 -20.40
N ASP A 170 -2.92 -28.66 -19.59
CA ASP A 170 -2.39 -29.77 -18.74
C ASP A 170 -2.64 -31.19 -19.31
N GLU A 171 -2.52 -31.35 -20.63
CA GLU A 171 -2.36 -32.69 -21.25
C GLU A 171 -1.10 -32.73 -22.12
N MET A 172 0.06 -32.94 -21.49
CA MET A 172 1.24 -33.44 -22.19
C MET A 172 1.55 -34.87 -21.74
N ASP A 173 1.20 -35.77 -22.66
CA ASP A 173 1.37 -37.22 -22.70
C ASP A 173 2.77 -37.72 -22.30
N ALA A 174 2.80 -38.92 -21.73
CA ALA A 174 3.96 -39.56 -21.14
C ALA A 174 4.80 -40.39 -22.15
N GLY A 175 6.05 -39.97 -22.37
CA GLY A 175 7.20 -40.81 -22.74
C GLY A 175 7.49 -41.05 -24.24
N PRO A 176 8.62 -41.71 -24.61
CA PRO A 176 9.69 -42.28 -23.77
C PRO A 176 11.14 -41.86 -24.13
N GLU A 177 12.03 -42.33 -23.26
CA GLU A 177 13.49 -42.37 -23.15
C GLU A 177 14.41 -42.20 -24.39
N GLY A 178 15.56 -41.56 -24.13
CA GLY A 178 16.84 -41.89 -24.78
C GLY A 178 17.61 -40.69 -25.35
N PHE A 179 18.62 -40.19 -24.64
CA PHE A 179 19.78 -39.58 -25.31
C PHE A 179 21.05 -39.71 -24.48
N GLU A 180 22.03 -40.41 -25.04
CA GLU A 180 23.32 -40.74 -24.47
C GLU A 180 24.23 -39.52 -24.31
N HIS A 181 25.07 -39.54 -23.28
CA HIS A 181 26.07 -38.51 -23.00
C HIS A 181 27.19 -38.48 -24.06
N GLY A 182 27.23 -37.41 -24.86
CA GLY A 182 28.38 -37.06 -25.70
C GLY A 182 29.36 -36.15 -24.96
N ALA A 183 30.58 -36.65 -24.72
CA ALA A 183 31.68 -35.93 -24.11
C ALA A 183 32.15 -34.71 -24.95
N VAL A 184 32.47 -33.61 -24.27
CA VAL A 184 33.05 -32.39 -24.87
C VAL A 184 34.58 -32.54 -24.93
N PRO A 185 35.25 -32.41 -26.10
CA PRO A 185 36.70 -32.27 -26.15
C PRO A 185 37.10 -30.82 -25.85
N GLN A 186 38.06 -30.66 -24.94
CA GLN A 186 38.70 -29.39 -24.63
C GLN A 186 39.68 -29.00 -25.75
N GLN A 187 39.60 -27.75 -26.20
CA GLN A 187 40.74 -26.96 -26.68
C GLN A 187 40.69 -25.59 -26.01
#